data_AF-A0A445AW57-F1
#
_entry.id   AF-A0A445AW57-F1
#
_cell.length_a   1.000
_cell.length_b   1.000
_cell.length_c   1.000
_cell.angle_alpha   90.00
_cell.angle_beta   90.00
_cell.angle_gamma   90.00
#
_symmetry.space_group_name_H-M   'P 1'
#
loop_
_entity.id
_entity.type
_entity.pdbx_description
1 polymer ?
#
loop_
_entity_poly.entity_id
_entity_poly.type
_entity_poly.pdbx_seq_one_letter_code
_entity_poly.pdbx_strand_id
1 'polypeptide(L)'
;MFFLRVHSVDSEQPLDPESIFSENDEDSSPKFRERRGVLHLFRSSSHSSIPSPSSRSSLVFILAVPNYLSFDDLIRWCGPHLHHLHRLLFIRNDGMEDRYSVLIELQDQRAADAFYTNFNGKTFSPGEAEVCHILFLVSVEYSECADIAGTPPDGCTEIPTCPVCLERLDPDRSGILTTLCDHSFQCPCVSKWTYLSCQVCRFCQQQDEKPSCFVCGTLDDSWVCMICGFVGCGR
;
A
#
# COMPACT_ATOMS: atom_id res chain seq x y z
N MET A 1 -0.25 -8.21 11.06
CA MET A 1 -1.39 -8.69 10.19
C MET A 1 -2.02 -7.51 9.45
N PHE A 2 -2.34 -7.74 8.08
CA PHE A 2 -2.82 -6.60 7.25
C PHE A 2 -4.27 -6.87 6.81
N PHE A 3 -4.98 -5.78 6.77
CA PHE A 3 -6.39 -5.83 6.33
C PHE A 3 -6.58 -4.80 5.19
N LEU A 4 -7.30 -5.30 4.20
CA LEU A 4 -7.49 -4.38 3.06
C LEU A 4 -8.99 -4.10 2.88
N ARG A 5 -9.26 -2.81 2.78
CA ARG A 5 -10.62 -2.41 2.37
C ARG A 5 -10.54 -1.55 1.10
N VAL A 6 -11.51 -1.96 0.19
CA VAL A 6 -11.50 -1.23 -1.08
C VAL A 6 -12.82 -0.46 -1.20
N HIS A 7 -12.61 0.84 -1.22
CA HIS A 7 -13.80 1.67 -1.53
C HIS A 7 -14.01 1.76 -3.05
N SER A 8 -15.17 1.17 -3.48
CA SER A 8 -15.40 1.22 -4.93
C SER A 8 -16.91 1.13 -5.21
N VAL A 9 -17.36 1.88 -6.21
CA VAL A 9 -18.78 1.77 -6.64
C VAL A 9 -18.86 0.93 -7.91
N ASP A 10 -17.70 0.60 -8.38
CA ASP A 10 -17.67 -0.25 -9.60
C ASP A 10 -17.58 -1.74 -9.23
N SER A 11 -18.22 -2.52 -10.11
CA SER A 11 -18.09 -3.98 -9.89
C SER A 11 -16.84 -4.51 -10.63
N GLU A 12 -16.44 -5.77 -10.22
CA GLU A 12 -15.29 -6.41 -10.87
C GLU A 12 -15.60 -6.74 -12.34
N GLN A 13 -14.59 -6.38 -13.13
CA GLN A 13 -14.77 -6.72 -14.56
C GLN A 13 -13.81 -7.84 -14.98
N PRO A 14 -14.37 -8.87 -15.73
CA PRO A 14 -13.47 -9.95 -16.19
C PRO A 14 -12.38 -9.42 -17.13
N LEU A 15 -11.21 -10.01 -16.87
CA LEU A 15 -10.08 -9.65 -17.76
C LEU A 15 -9.73 -10.89 -18.61
N ASP A 16 -9.90 -10.71 -20.01
CA ASP A 16 -9.53 -11.86 -20.86
C ASP A 16 -8.06 -11.73 -21.29
N PRO A 17 -7.20 -12.51 -20.70
CA PRO A 17 -5.84 -12.29 -21.21
C PRO A 17 -5.65 -12.90 -22.61
N GLU A 18 -6.01 -12.25 -23.69
CA GLU A 18 -6.05 -12.61 -25.13
C GLU A 18 -4.75 -13.30 -25.56
N SER A 19 -3.77 -13.87 -24.57
CA SER A 19 -2.56 -14.45 -25.19
C SER A 19 -1.81 -15.32 -24.18
N ILE A 20 -2.48 -15.77 -22.98
CA ILE A 20 -1.52 -16.43 -22.04
C ILE A 20 -2.03 -17.84 -21.74
N PHE A 21 -3.30 -18.23 -22.12
CA PHE A 21 -3.66 -19.62 -21.75
C PHE A 21 -4.39 -20.27 -22.93
N SER A 22 -3.62 -20.77 -24.00
CA SER A 22 -4.19 -21.68 -25.04
C SER A 22 -5.10 -22.74 -24.42
N GLU A 23 -6.43 -22.49 -24.37
CA GLU A 23 -7.59 -23.40 -24.29
C GLU A 23 -7.25 -24.68 -23.52
N ASN A 24 -7.11 -24.54 -22.17
CA ASN A 24 -7.31 -25.91 -21.61
C ASN A 24 -7.76 -25.81 -20.16
N ASP A 25 -9.05 -26.01 -19.89
CA ASP A 25 -9.86 -26.76 -18.89
C ASP A 25 -10.60 -25.77 -17.98
N GLU A 26 -11.77 -25.34 -18.31
CA GLU A 26 -12.85 -24.49 -17.77
C GLU A 26 -13.09 -24.75 -16.28
N ASP A 27 -12.05 -25.58 -15.58
CA ASP A 27 -12.47 -25.71 -14.16
C ASP A 27 -11.24 -25.55 -13.24
N SER A 28 -9.98 -25.08 -13.84
CA SER A 28 -8.83 -24.87 -12.92
C SER A 28 -7.99 -23.69 -13.39
N SER A 29 -8.63 -22.79 -14.30
CA SER A 29 -7.79 -21.65 -14.75
C SER A 29 -8.03 -20.45 -13.82
N PRO A 30 -6.93 -19.85 -13.44
CA PRO A 30 -7.05 -18.68 -12.57
C PRO A 30 -8.00 -17.62 -13.15
N LYS A 31 -8.87 -17.06 -12.23
CA LYS A 31 -9.80 -15.99 -12.66
C LYS A 31 -9.11 -14.63 -12.58
N PHE A 32 -9.12 -13.99 -13.72
CA PHE A 32 -8.47 -12.66 -13.76
C PHE A 32 -9.54 -11.57 -13.83
N ARG A 33 -9.37 -10.60 -12.90
CA ARG A 33 -10.40 -9.54 -12.84
C ARG A 33 -9.72 -8.19 -12.56
N GLU A 34 -10.47 -7.18 -12.93
CA GLU A 34 -9.95 -5.84 -12.60
C GLU A 34 -11.06 -5.00 -11.96
N ARG A 35 -10.45 -4.08 -11.12
CA ARG A 35 -11.41 -3.16 -10.46
C ARG A 35 -10.72 -1.84 -10.15
N ARG A 36 -11.67 -0.79 -10.11
CA ARG A 36 -11.14 0.53 -9.70
C ARG A 36 -11.67 0.92 -8.31
N GLY A 37 -10.74 1.59 -7.56
CA GLY A 37 -11.22 2.01 -6.22
C GLY A 37 -10.06 2.56 -5.37
N VAL A 38 -10.52 3.15 -4.25
CA VAL A 38 -9.50 3.65 -3.30
C VAL A 38 -9.18 2.56 -2.27
N LEU A 39 -7.81 2.41 -2.04
CA LEU A 39 -7.39 1.30 -1.15
C LEU A 39 -7.11 1.84 0.25
N HIS A 40 -7.68 1.15 1.20
CA HIS A 40 -7.33 1.41 2.61
C HIS A 40 -6.67 0.16 3.21
N LEU A 41 -5.41 0.41 3.60
CA LEU A 41 -4.65 -0.73 4.14
C LEU A 41 -4.42 -0.52 5.65
N PHE A 42 -4.85 -1.60 6.37
CA PHE A 42 -4.80 -1.46 7.84
C PHE A 42 -3.84 -2.53 8.40
N ARG A 43 -3.34 -2.10 9.53
CA ARG A 43 -2.48 -3.07 10.26
C ARG A 43 -2.90 -3.14 11.73
N SER A 44 -2.71 -4.42 12.26
CA SER A 44 -3.06 -4.59 13.68
C SER A 44 -1.95 -3.99 14.57
N SER A 45 -2.28 -3.36 15.68
CA SER A 45 -1.43 -2.60 16.64
C SER A 45 -0.58 -3.56 17.47
N SER A 46 -0.84 -4.96 17.43
CA SER A 46 -0.05 -5.89 18.27
C SER A 46 1.15 -6.41 17.49
N HIS A 47 2.28 -5.74 17.36
CA HIS A 47 3.72 -5.86 17.03
C HIS A 47 4.12 -7.32 16.79
N SER A 48 4.13 -7.75 15.50
CA SER A 48 5.26 -8.56 14.96
C SER A 48 5.41 -8.29 13.46
N SER A 49 6.54 -7.64 13.10
CA SER A 49 7.26 -7.25 11.87
C SER A 49 7.25 -8.38 10.83
N ILE A 50 6.52 -9.55 11.13
CA ILE A 50 6.43 -10.66 10.16
C ILE A 50 5.41 -11.68 10.71
N PRO A 51 4.30 -11.72 10.01
CA PRO A 51 3.35 -12.70 10.54
C PRO A 51 4.02 -14.07 10.78
N SER A 52 4.09 -14.59 12.03
CA SER A 52 4.47 -16.00 12.21
C SER A 52 3.83 -16.89 11.14
N PRO A 53 4.64 -17.76 10.56
CA PRO A 53 4.13 -18.68 9.51
C PRO A 53 2.73 -19.21 9.85
N SER A 54 2.36 -19.23 11.13
CA SER A 54 1.05 -19.79 11.51
C SER A 54 -0.06 -18.74 11.38
N SER A 55 0.26 -17.49 11.15
CA SER A 55 -0.78 -16.43 11.10
C SER A 55 -0.96 -15.96 9.65
N ARG A 56 -0.21 -16.70 8.69
CA ARG A 56 -0.27 -16.26 7.29
C ARG A 56 -1.42 -16.98 6.58
N SER A 57 -2.04 -16.20 5.65
CA SER A 57 -3.20 -16.73 4.89
C SER A 57 -2.81 -16.98 3.44
N SER A 58 -3.69 -17.68 2.70
CA SER A 58 -3.44 -17.95 1.26
C SER A 58 -3.70 -16.68 0.43
N LEU A 59 -3.96 -15.59 1.11
CA LEU A 59 -4.25 -14.31 0.42
C LEU A 59 -3.03 -13.38 0.50
N VAL A 60 -2.58 -13.03 -0.73
CA VAL A 60 -1.41 -12.12 -0.73
C VAL A 60 -1.76 -10.88 -1.57
N PHE A 61 -0.95 -9.76 -1.24
CA PHE A 61 -1.26 -8.45 -1.86
C PHE A 61 0.04 -7.79 -2.32
N ILE A 62 0.06 -7.61 -3.65
CA ILE A 62 1.20 -6.81 -4.16
C ILE A 62 0.85 -5.31 -4.10
N LEU A 63 1.63 -4.50 -3.49
CA LEU A 63 1.24 -3.13 -3.06
C LEU A 63 1.36 -2.17 -4.24
N ALA A 64 2.43 -2.16 -4.93
CA ALA A 64 2.58 -1.03 -5.88
C ALA A 64 3.35 -1.51 -7.12
N VAL A 65 2.55 -2.10 -8.01
CA VAL A 65 3.18 -2.49 -9.30
C VAL A 65 3.20 -1.28 -10.25
N PRO A 66 4.40 -0.99 -10.83
CA PRO A 66 4.48 0.17 -11.73
C PRO A 66 3.61 -0.02 -12.99
N ASN A 67 3.08 1.06 -13.49
CA ASN A 67 2.10 0.99 -14.61
C ASN A 67 2.81 0.72 -15.94
N TYR A 68 4.21 0.93 -15.96
CA TYR A 68 4.86 0.51 -17.23
C TYR A 68 4.76 -1.00 -17.43
N LEU A 69 4.57 -1.67 -16.24
CA LEU A 69 4.30 -3.13 -16.37
C LEU A 69 2.80 -3.38 -16.52
N SER A 70 2.43 -3.81 -17.81
CA SER A 70 0.99 -4.08 -18.06
C SER A 70 0.50 -5.31 -17.28
N PHE A 71 -0.84 -5.52 -17.22
CA PHE A 71 -1.38 -6.71 -16.51
C PHE A 71 -0.83 -8.00 -17.14
N ASP A 72 -0.77 -8.04 -18.43
CA ASP A 72 -0.26 -9.25 -19.10
C ASP A 72 1.22 -9.50 -18.76
N ASP A 73 1.94 -8.41 -18.78
CA ASP A 73 3.37 -8.58 -18.45
C ASP A 73 3.57 -9.08 -17.01
N LEU A 74 2.72 -8.54 -16.10
CA LEU A 74 2.87 -9.04 -14.73
C LEU A 74 2.49 -10.53 -14.63
N ILE A 75 1.45 -10.85 -15.34
CA ILE A 75 1.03 -12.27 -15.31
C ILE A 75 2.17 -13.13 -15.87
N ARG A 76 2.79 -12.72 -16.90
CA ARG A 76 3.95 -13.46 -17.45
C ARG A 76 5.11 -13.48 -16.46
N TRP A 77 5.22 -12.32 -15.83
CA TRP A 77 6.28 -12.23 -14.81
C TRP A 77 6.05 -13.25 -13.70
N CYS A 78 4.76 -13.53 -13.39
CA CYS A 78 4.46 -14.51 -12.33
C CYS A 78 4.67 -15.94 -12.85
N GLY A 79 4.81 -16.07 -14.24
CA GLY A 79 5.12 -17.27 -15.05
C GLY A 79 4.81 -18.56 -14.29
N PRO A 80 5.85 -19.48 -13.75
CA PRO A 80 5.84 -20.89 -13.30
C PRO A 80 4.90 -21.09 -12.10
N HIS A 81 4.34 -20.01 -11.55
CA HIS A 81 3.53 -20.25 -10.32
C HIS A 81 2.05 -19.97 -10.60
N LEU A 82 1.76 -19.89 -11.89
CA LEU A 82 0.37 -19.49 -12.22
C LEU A 82 -0.60 -20.64 -11.92
N HIS A 83 -0.01 -21.90 -11.83
CA HIS A 83 -0.91 -23.05 -11.64
C HIS A 83 -1.47 -23.10 -10.21
N HIS A 84 -0.87 -22.33 -9.37
CA HIS A 84 -1.35 -22.36 -7.97
C HIS A 84 -2.26 -21.17 -7.68
N LEU A 85 -2.56 -20.37 -8.77
CA LEU A 85 -3.33 -19.12 -8.54
C LEU A 85 -4.82 -19.41 -8.75
N HIS A 86 -5.64 -19.03 -7.72
CA HIS A 86 -7.10 -19.20 -7.85
C HIS A 86 -7.75 -17.93 -8.41
N ARG A 87 -7.21 -16.85 -7.90
CA ARG A 87 -7.84 -15.58 -8.33
C ARG A 87 -6.80 -14.46 -8.30
N LEU A 88 -6.84 -13.67 -9.43
CA LEU A 88 -6.02 -12.44 -9.48
C LEU A 88 -6.91 -11.23 -9.75
N LEU A 89 -6.78 -10.31 -8.83
CA LEU A 89 -7.62 -9.11 -8.98
C LEU A 89 -6.71 -7.87 -9.04
N PHE A 90 -6.78 -7.27 -10.24
CA PHE A 90 -6.01 -6.01 -10.39
C PHE A 90 -6.85 -4.82 -9.93
N ILE A 91 -6.16 -3.98 -9.08
CA ILE A 91 -6.93 -2.85 -8.52
C ILE A 91 -6.20 -1.55 -8.91
N ARG A 92 -6.92 -0.74 -9.63
CA ARG A 92 -6.39 0.60 -9.94
C ARG A 92 -6.93 1.63 -8.93
N ASN A 93 -5.93 2.22 -8.25
CA ASN A 93 -6.31 3.21 -7.22
C ASN A 93 -6.62 4.56 -7.89
N ASP A 94 -7.93 5.11 -7.59
CA ASP A 94 -8.40 6.37 -8.22
C ASP A 94 -7.54 7.56 -7.80
N GLY A 95 -6.66 7.44 -6.91
CA GLY A 95 -5.83 8.56 -6.44
C GLY A 95 -4.37 8.39 -6.86
N MET A 96 -4.11 7.21 -7.58
CA MET A 96 -2.73 6.89 -7.97
C MET A 96 -2.72 6.36 -9.41
N GLU A 97 -2.09 7.19 -10.33
CA GLU A 97 -2.21 6.75 -11.75
C GLU A 97 -0.93 6.04 -12.21
N ASP A 98 0.07 6.11 -11.41
CA ASP A 98 1.33 5.54 -11.97
C ASP A 98 1.57 4.12 -11.42
N ARG A 99 0.66 3.63 -10.68
CA ARG A 99 0.87 2.26 -10.17
C ARG A 99 -0.49 1.59 -9.93
N TYR A 100 -0.49 0.29 -9.91
CA TYR A 100 -1.69 -0.47 -9.50
C TYR A 100 -1.31 -1.56 -8.50
N SER A 101 -2.33 -2.10 -7.82
CA SER A 101 -2.07 -3.18 -6.85
C SER A 101 -2.76 -4.48 -7.28
N VAL A 102 -2.19 -5.53 -6.69
CA VAL A 102 -2.77 -6.80 -7.16
C VAL A 102 -3.10 -7.66 -5.93
N LEU A 103 -4.38 -8.11 -5.94
CA LEU A 103 -4.79 -9.12 -4.93
C LEU A 103 -4.73 -10.53 -5.53
N ILE A 104 -4.04 -11.35 -4.70
CA ILE A 104 -3.89 -12.73 -5.24
C ILE A 104 -4.37 -13.73 -4.19
N GLU A 105 -5.30 -14.54 -4.69
CA GLU A 105 -5.70 -15.70 -3.86
C GLU A 105 -5.08 -17.01 -4.40
N LEU A 106 -4.36 -17.62 -3.44
CA LEU A 106 -3.68 -18.88 -3.88
C LEU A 106 -4.40 -20.10 -3.31
N GLN A 107 -3.99 -21.24 -3.79
CA GLN A 107 -4.71 -22.48 -3.42
C GLN A 107 -4.60 -22.77 -1.93
N ASP A 108 -3.40 -22.52 -1.41
CA ASP A 108 -3.23 -22.78 0.03
C ASP A 108 -2.07 -21.94 0.57
N GLN A 109 -1.90 -22.07 1.88
CA GLN A 109 -0.87 -21.22 2.53
C GLN A 109 0.54 -21.59 2.05
N ARG A 110 0.79 -22.82 1.80
CA ARG A 110 2.13 -23.21 1.29
C ARG A 110 2.44 -22.55 -0.05
N ALA A 111 1.43 -22.52 -0.89
CA ALA A 111 1.63 -21.88 -2.21
C ALA A 111 1.86 -20.37 -2.02
N ALA A 112 1.12 -19.80 -1.13
CA ALA A 112 1.33 -18.36 -0.85
C ALA A 112 2.74 -18.09 -0.32
N ASP A 113 3.19 -18.94 0.56
CA ASP A 113 4.55 -18.73 1.10
C ASP A 113 5.60 -18.85 -0.02
N ALA A 114 5.35 -19.90 -0.82
CA ALA A 114 6.31 -20.06 -1.92
C ALA A 114 6.30 -18.83 -2.84
N PHE A 115 5.06 -18.35 -3.13
CA PHE A 115 4.95 -17.14 -3.95
C PHE A 115 5.67 -15.96 -3.31
N TYR A 116 5.47 -15.75 -2.06
CA TYR A 116 6.15 -14.65 -1.33
C TYR A 116 7.67 -14.80 -1.39
N THR A 117 8.20 -15.98 -1.12
CA THR A 117 9.66 -16.16 -1.07
C THR A 117 10.27 -15.94 -2.47
N ASN A 118 9.50 -16.19 -3.43
CA ASN A 118 10.08 -16.11 -4.80
C ASN A 118 10.03 -14.68 -5.34
N PHE A 119 8.99 -13.92 -4.86
CA PHE A 119 8.81 -12.67 -5.63
C PHE A 119 9.03 -11.46 -4.73
N ASN A 120 8.76 -11.68 -3.45
CA ASN A 120 8.93 -10.49 -2.58
C ASN A 120 10.39 -10.00 -2.61
N GLY A 121 10.56 -8.67 -2.92
CA GLY A 121 11.92 -8.06 -2.88
C GLY A 121 12.61 -8.18 -4.24
N LYS A 122 11.98 -8.87 -5.17
CA LYS A 122 12.61 -9.01 -6.50
C LYS A 122 12.20 -7.83 -7.41
N THR A 123 13.07 -7.54 -8.35
CA THR A 123 12.74 -6.44 -9.29
C THR A 123 11.83 -6.95 -10.40
N PHE A 124 10.98 -6.03 -10.85
CA PHE A 124 10.01 -6.45 -11.89
C PHE A 124 10.69 -6.57 -13.24
N SER A 125 11.70 -5.73 -13.45
CA SER A 125 12.45 -5.77 -14.73
C SER A 125 13.93 -5.47 -14.46
N PRO A 126 14.77 -6.13 -15.27
CA PRO A 126 16.21 -5.84 -15.12
C PRO A 126 16.52 -4.37 -15.42
N GLY A 127 17.24 -3.73 -14.45
CA GLY A 127 17.66 -2.34 -14.76
C GLY A 127 16.78 -1.31 -14.04
N GLU A 128 15.70 -1.86 -13.47
CA GLU A 128 14.87 -0.92 -12.69
C GLU A 128 15.13 -1.08 -11.19
N ALA A 129 14.90 0.08 -10.46
CA ALA A 129 15.23 0.04 -9.01
C ALA A 129 14.03 -0.44 -8.19
N GLU A 130 12.83 -0.52 -8.87
CA GLU A 130 11.65 -0.84 -8.04
C GLU A 130 11.56 -2.35 -7.78
N VAL A 131 11.20 -2.69 -6.55
CA VAL A 131 11.13 -4.13 -6.19
C VAL A 131 9.69 -4.46 -5.81
N CYS A 132 9.37 -5.71 -5.86
CA CYS A 132 8.04 -6.23 -5.51
C CYS A 132 7.86 -6.36 -3.99
N HIS A 133 6.78 -5.72 -3.58
CA HIS A 133 6.47 -5.87 -2.14
C HIS A 133 5.14 -6.60 -1.96
N ILE A 134 5.33 -7.68 -1.12
CA ILE A 134 4.12 -8.51 -0.97
C ILE A 134 3.74 -8.56 0.52
N LEU A 135 2.36 -8.42 0.68
CA LEU A 135 1.84 -8.56 2.06
C LEU A 135 0.85 -9.72 2.14
N PHE A 136 0.95 -10.30 3.40
CA PHE A 136 -0.12 -11.29 3.65
C PHE A 136 -1.34 -10.58 4.27
N LEU A 137 -2.51 -10.98 3.61
CA LEU A 137 -3.71 -10.33 4.15
C LEU A 137 -4.54 -11.33 4.97
N VAL A 138 -5.13 -10.71 5.97
CA VAL A 138 -6.08 -11.54 6.76
C VAL A 138 -7.46 -11.48 6.12
N SER A 139 -7.79 -10.26 5.67
CA SER A 139 -9.11 -10.18 5.00
C SER A 139 -9.12 -8.99 4.04
N VAL A 140 -10.07 -9.19 3.13
CA VAL A 140 -10.32 -8.08 2.18
C VAL A 140 -11.84 -7.81 2.16
N GLU A 141 -12.16 -6.44 2.29
CA GLU A 141 -13.59 -6.05 2.28
C GLU A 141 -13.80 -4.94 1.26
N TYR A 142 -15.03 -5.00 0.78
CA TYR A 142 -15.37 -3.97 -0.22
C TYR A 142 -16.58 -3.16 0.27
N SER A 143 -16.46 -1.87 -0.02
CA SER A 143 -17.57 -1.01 0.46
C SER A 143 -17.78 0.13 -0.55
N GLU A 144 -19.05 0.45 -0.73
CA GLU A 144 -19.35 1.60 -1.63
C GLU A 144 -19.34 2.91 -0.84
N CYS A 145 -19.27 2.83 0.50
CA CYS A 145 -19.25 4.04 1.36
C CYS A 145 -17.81 4.36 1.79
N ALA A 146 -17.39 5.58 1.45
CA ALA A 146 -15.99 5.98 1.75
C ALA A 146 -15.76 6.05 3.26
N ASP A 147 -16.81 6.46 4.01
CA ASP A 147 -16.63 6.56 5.49
C ASP A 147 -16.42 5.19 6.13
N ILE A 148 -17.11 4.27 5.57
CA ILE A 148 -16.98 2.92 6.15
C ILE A 148 -15.64 2.31 5.72
N ALA A 149 -15.30 2.50 4.45
CA ALA A 149 -14.06 1.88 3.94
C ALA A 149 -12.82 2.49 4.62
N GLY A 150 -12.93 3.75 5.04
CA GLY A 150 -11.74 4.44 5.59
C GLY A 150 -11.64 4.28 7.11
N THR A 151 -12.67 3.76 7.71
CA THR A 151 -12.61 3.61 9.18
C THR A 151 -11.88 2.31 9.56
N PRO A 152 -10.84 2.49 10.35
CA PRO A 152 -10.06 1.31 10.73
C PRO A 152 -10.84 0.38 11.66
N PRO A 153 -10.70 -0.96 11.42
CA PRO A 153 -11.26 -1.90 12.40
C PRO A 153 -10.64 -1.72 13.79
N ASP A 154 -11.37 -2.25 14.77
CA ASP A 154 -10.88 -2.08 16.15
C ASP A 154 -9.47 -2.67 16.32
N GLY A 155 -8.58 -1.77 16.89
CA GLY A 155 -7.24 -2.29 17.22
C GLY A 155 -6.29 -2.20 16.02
N CYS A 156 -6.82 -1.55 14.89
CA CYS A 156 -5.95 -1.45 13.70
C CYS A 156 -5.73 0.02 13.36
N THR A 157 -4.68 0.22 12.65
CA THR A 157 -4.40 1.58 12.17
C THR A 157 -4.13 1.53 10.66
N GLU A 158 -4.57 2.66 10.05
CA GLU A 158 -4.35 2.69 8.59
C GLU A 158 -2.90 3.06 8.28
N ILE A 159 -2.42 2.41 7.22
CA ILE A 159 -1.07 2.78 6.75
C ILE A 159 -1.21 3.90 5.72
N PRO A 160 -0.58 4.99 6.07
CA PRO A 160 -0.76 6.15 5.16
C PRO A 160 0.15 6.05 3.92
N THR A 161 -0.27 6.83 2.90
CA THR A 161 0.56 6.93 1.67
C THR A 161 1.39 8.21 1.71
N CYS A 162 2.64 8.14 1.27
CA CYS A 162 3.47 9.35 1.20
C CYS A 162 2.86 10.34 0.20
N PRO A 163 2.63 11.54 0.64
CA PRO A 163 2.00 12.56 -0.22
C PRO A 163 2.92 12.97 -1.37
N VAL A 164 4.15 12.55 -1.24
CA VAL A 164 5.10 12.99 -2.29
C VAL A 164 5.28 11.87 -3.33
N CYS A 165 5.60 10.74 -2.79
CA CYS A 165 5.91 9.73 -3.83
C CYS A 165 4.77 8.71 -3.94
N LEU A 166 3.72 9.00 -3.06
CA LEU A 166 2.49 8.19 -3.10
C LEU A 166 2.78 6.71 -2.79
N GLU A 167 4.02 6.47 -2.23
CA GLU A 167 4.31 5.12 -1.70
C GLU A 167 3.77 4.97 -0.26
N ARG A 168 3.48 3.71 0.11
CA ARG A 168 2.91 3.48 1.46
C ARG A 168 4.01 3.61 2.52
N LEU A 169 3.67 4.38 3.63
CA LEU A 169 4.65 4.62 4.71
C LEU A 169 4.56 3.52 5.78
N ASP A 170 5.02 2.38 5.39
CA ASP A 170 5.01 1.28 6.40
C ASP A 170 6.30 1.32 7.22
N PRO A 171 6.24 1.60 8.53
CA PRO A 171 7.40 1.74 9.43
C PRO A 171 8.28 0.48 9.43
N ASP A 172 7.73 -0.70 9.12
CA ASP A 172 8.50 -1.97 9.21
C ASP A 172 9.22 -2.26 7.88
N ARG A 173 8.84 -1.68 6.79
CA ARG A 173 9.45 -2.05 5.49
C ARG A 173 10.19 -0.86 4.89
N SER A 174 9.80 0.33 5.34
CA SER A 174 10.45 1.51 4.77
C SER A 174 11.65 1.94 5.62
N GLY A 175 12.07 0.86 6.76
CA GLY A 175 13.22 1.28 7.59
C GLY A 175 12.98 2.63 8.27
N ILE A 176 11.73 3.08 8.31
CA ILE A 176 11.45 4.44 8.83
C ILE A 176 11.24 4.33 10.35
N LEU A 177 12.39 4.38 11.31
CA LEU A 177 12.35 4.48 12.79
C LEU A 177 11.85 5.88 13.21
N THR A 178 10.67 5.87 13.69
CA THR A 178 9.90 7.04 14.18
C THR A 178 10.57 7.65 15.42
N THR A 179 11.51 8.74 15.36
CA THR A 179 11.84 9.51 16.57
C THR A 179 10.69 10.48 16.93
N LEU A 180 10.56 10.90 18.27
CA LEU A 180 9.57 11.57 19.14
C LEU A 180 9.00 12.82 18.45
N CYS A 181 9.46 13.11 17.08
CA CYS A 181 8.68 13.82 16.04
C CYS A 181 8.52 12.91 14.82
N ASP A 182 7.64 11.97 14.86
CA ASP A 182 7.13 10.97 13.89
C ASP A 182 7.46 11.38 12.46
N HIS A 183 8.62 11.66 11.95
CA HIS A 183 9.00 11.61 10.53
C HIS A 183 10.07 10.53 10.32
N SER A 184 9.94 9.63 9.22
CA SER A 184 10.74 8.54 8.64
C SER A 184 11.64 9.09 7.52
N PHE A 185 13.10 9.15 7.55
CA PHE A 185 14.21 9.71 6.75
C PHE A 185 14.85 8.60 5.93
N GLN A 186 14.10 7.65 5.42
CA GLN A 186 14.71 6.83 4.34
C GLN A 186 13.70 6.63 3.22
N CYS A 187 12.88 7.71 2.89
CA CYS A 187 12.03 7.66 1.70
C CYS A 187 12.76 8.34 0.52
N PRO A 188 13.10 7.61 -0.57
CA PRO A 188 13.74 8.18 -1.75
C PRO A 188 13.15 9.55 -2.12
N CYS A 189 11.92 10.01 -1.45
CA CYS A 189 11.26 11.29 -1.76
C CYS A 189 12.08 12.48 -1.24
N VAL A 190 13.02 12.19 -0.22
CA VAL A 190 13.86 13.27 0.32
C VAL A 190 15.06 13.49 -0.62
N SER A 191 15.50 12.43 -1.38
CA SER A 191 16.59 12.64 -2.36
C SER A 191 16.09 13.45 -3.57
N LYS A 192 14.71 13.44 -3.80
CA LYS A 192 14.13 14.23 -4.92
C LYS A 192 13.70 15.62 -4.46
N TRP A 193 13.62 15.79 -3.06
CA TRP A 193 13.34 17.13 -2.48
C TRP A 193 14.47 17.51 -1.51
N THR A 194 15.64 18.03 -2.01
CA THR A 194 16.80 18.62 -1.29
C THR A 194 16.43 18.95 0.16
N TYR A 195 16.71 18.07 1.13
CA TYR A 195 16.87 18.07 2.61
C TYR A 195 16.52 19.44 3.20
N LEU A 196 16.15 20.52 2.34
CA LEU A 196 15.94 21.86 2.94
C LEU A 196 14.66 22.49 2.41
N SER A 197 13.81 21.71 1.77
CA SER A 197 12.63 22.45 1.23
C SER A 197 11.36 21.95 1.93
N CYS A 198 11.54 20.93 2.89
CA CYS A 198 10.23 20.52 3.44
C CYS A 198 9.93 21.34 4.70
N GLN A 199 9.09 22.32 4.64
CA GLN A 199 8.68 23.29 5.67
C GLN A 199 8.16 22.57 6.93
N VAL A 200 7.78 21.31 6.73
CA VAL A 200 7.29 20.48 7.87
C VAL A 200 8.48 19.95 8.67
N CYS A 201 9.58 19.71 8.03
CA CYS A 201 10.81 19.25 8.68
C CYS A 201 11.55 20.41 9.35
N ARG A 202 11.50 21.59 8.68
CA ARG A 202 12.01 22.81 9.33
C ARG A 202 11.21 23.17 10.59
N PHE A 203 9.97 22.96 10.55
CA PHE A 203 9.12 23.31 11.70
C PHE A 203 9.28 22.29 12.83
N CYS A 204 9.51 21.02 12.60
CA CYS A 204 9.65 19.96 13.63
C CYS A 204 11.07 19.95 14.20
N GLN A 205 12.14 20.51 13.46
CA GLN A 205 13.54 20.59 13.93
C GLN A 205 13.75 21.86 14.77
N GLN A 206 12.83 22.82 14.64
CA GLN A 206 13.00 24.05 15.47
C GLN A 206 12.32 23.87 16.83
N GLN A 207 12.24 22.59 17.42
CA GLN A 207 11.56 22.27 18.70
C GLN A 207 12.43 22.75 19.88
N ASP A 208 12.77 23.97 19.95
CA ASP A 208 12.90 24.34 21.39
C ASP A 208 11.75 25.25 21.83
N GLU A 209 10.57 25.30 20.88
CA GLU A 209 9.50 26.13 21.48
C GLU A 209 8.13 25.65 20.99
N LYS A 210 7.32 24.95 21.72
CA LYS A 210 5.89 24.63 21.45
C LYS A 210 5.24 25.72 20.59
N PRO A 211 4.73 25.22 19.26
CA PRO A 211 4.12 26.21 18.35
C PRO A 211 2.82 26.79 18.93
N SER A 212 2.81 28.22 19.07
CA SER A 212 1.63 28.96 19.59
C SER A 212 0.93 29.70 18.44
N CYS A 213 -0.43 29.60 18.60
CA CYS A 213 -1.27 30.30 17.60
C CYS A 213 -0.74 31.72 17.36
N PHE A 214 -0.61 32.01 16.02
CA PHE A 214 -0.12 33.36 15.64
C PHE A 214 -1.12 34.43 16.06
N VAL A 215 -2.34 34.10 16.16
CA VAL A 215 -3.37 35.14 16.46
C VAL A 215 -3.55 35.25 17.97
N CYS A 216 -3.67 34.15 18.68
CA CYS A 216 -4.08 34.32 20.10
C CYS A 216 -2.99 33.76 21.02
N GLY A 217 -2.00 33.07 20.44
CA GLY A 217 -0.84 32.61 21.24
C GLY A 217 -1.13 31.32 22.01
N THR A 218 -2.31 30.78 21.78
CA THR A 218 -2.63 29.57 22.54
C THR A 218 -1.78 28.38 22.09
N LEU A 219 -1.55 27.53 23.10
CA LEU A 219 -0.74 26.33 22.78
C LEU A 219 -1.65 25.12 22.62
N ASP A 220 -2.88 25.40 22.83
CA ASP A 220 -3.84 24.26 22.82
C ASP A 220 -4.61 24.26 21.49
N ASP A 221 -4.67 22.92 20.89
CA ASP A 221 -5.52 22.72 19.70
C ASP A 221 -5.03 23.58 18.52
N SER A 222 -3.64 23.57 18.34
CA SER A 222 -2.98 24.37 17.29
C SER A 222 -2.79 23.51 16.03
N TRP A 223 -2.98 24.16 14.92
CA TRP A 223 -2.67 23.45 13.66
C TRP A 223 -1.73 24.31 12.82
N VAL A 224 -0.98 23.73 11.96
CA VAL A 224 -0.04 24.47 11.09
C VAL A 224 -0.39 24.17 9.63
N CYS A 225 -0.46 25.30 8.89
CA CYS A 225 -0.69 25.17 7.44
C CYS A 225 0.57 24.64 6.77
N MET A 226 0.45 23.56 6.06
CA MET A 226 1.64 22.87 5.49
C MET A 226 2.05 23.54 4.17
N ILE A 227 1.30 24.51 3.76
CA ILE A 227 1.66 25.23 2.51
C ILE A 227 2.34 26.55 2.87
N CYS A 228 1.80 27.18 3.88
CA CYS A 228 2.39 28.53 4.09
C CYS A 228 2.99 28.62 5.49
N GLY A 229 2.79 27.65 6.36
CA GLY A 229 3.49 27.64 7.67
C GLY A 229 2.73 28.42 8.74
N PHE A 230 1.50 28.79 8.44
CA PHE A 230 0.69 29.52 9.43
C PHE A 230 0.23 28.58 10.56
N VAL A 231 0.46 29.11 11.82
CA VAL A 231 -0.01 28.30 12.97
C VAL A 231 -1.27 28.95 13.55
N GLY A 232 -2.40 28.19 13.41
CA GLY A 232 -3.69 28.67 13.95
C GLY A 232 -4.25 27.71 15.01
N CYS A 233 -5.43 28.23 15.66
CA CYS A 233 -6.03 27.35 16.70
C CYS A 233 -7.52 27.19 16.42
N GLY A 234 -8.15 25.88 16.83
CA GLY A 234 -9.64 25.88 16.86
C GLY A 234 -10.21 25.18 15.63
N ARG A 235 -9.46 24.43 14.99
CA ARG A 235 -10.10 23.59 13.95
C ARG A 235 -10.59 22.26 14.55
#